data_AF-A0A357PTD5-F1
#
_entry.id   AF-A0A357PTD5-F1
#
_cell.length_a   1.000
_cell.length_b   1.000
_cell.length_c   1.000
_cell.angle_alpha   90.00
_cell.angle_beta   90.00
_cell.angle_gamma   90.00
#
_symmetry.space_group_name_H-M   'P 1'
#
loop_
_entity.id
_entity.type
_entity.pdbx_description
1 polymer ?
#
loop_
_entity_poly.entity_id
_entity_poly.type
_entity_poly.pdbx_seq_one_letter_code
_entity_poly.pdbx_strand_id
1 'polypeptide(L)'
;APGGAAAYNMVDAPTVPVDVPAIVAFGGELTNAEIHANSYGKMLYRALAEEKVSGINVYSVVYDFASRSPSLERADLFHRAGRKLNLAAHPITRAAQTARLDEMRAKEPVPNYIIDLYNVLLRPRLFDENGRVRPINTAIKNMRNIMFYGHSHGAAAITQLGDYMAQQLTTAGRTPEQIAKIQHNLLVIQHGPLSPLNPNRRRFNTLSFASAEDTTMQNHGNAFARYMSENSGDVVPAFFAGDRGNLFVVQRLRSSFIGEHDHRGILRDERAEMMTSDDGGILFDAERNALVRGAKNMLTGRAVPSVRELVNGKNVDFDQMKRAGDALYNIMLADLHQQNLARGNQK
;
A
#
# COMPACT_ATOMS: atom_id res chain seq x y z
N ALA A 1 -16.13 17.45 28.32
CA ALA A 1 -16.11 16.36 27.34
C ALA A 1 -17.53 16.08 26.87
N PRO A 2 -17.88 16.39 25.62
CA PRO A 2 -18.96 15.70 24.94
C PRO A 2 -18.35 14.40 24.37
N GLY A 3 -18.76 13.19 24.67
CA GLY A 3 -20.07 12.73 25.09
C GLY A 3 -20.44 11.59 24.16
N GLY A 4 -20.02 10.37 24.54
CA GLY A 4 -20.52 9.11 23.96
C GLY A 4 -19.98 8.74 22.59
N ALA A 5 -19.83 7.44 22.38
CA ALA A 5 -19.72 6.78 21.10
C ALA A 5 -21.00 7.02 20.25
N ALA A 6 -21.24 8.26 19.84
CA ALA A 6 -22.26 8.57 18.86
C ALA A 6 -21.82 7.92 17.54
N ALA A 7 -22.54 6.87 17.19
CA ALA A 7 -22.48 6.09 15.97
C ALA A 7 -21.88 6.86 14.78
N TYR A 8 -20.73 6.39 14.30
CA TYR A 8 -20.32 6.67 12.93
C TYR A 8 -21.37 6.00 12.04
N ASN A 9 -22.39 6.75 11.62
CA ASN A 9 -23.44 6.21 10.76
C ASN A 9 -22.80 5.74 9.46
N MET A 10 -22.94 4.44 9.20
CA MET A 10 -22.48 3.78 7.99
C MET A 10 -23.50 4.09 6.89
N VAL A 11 -23.02 4.48 5.72
CA VAL A 11 -23.85 4.66 4.54
C VAL A 11 -23.13 3.99 3.39
N ASP A 12 -23.79 3.03 2.75
CA ASP A 12 -23.31 2.44 1.52
C ASP A 12 -23.11 3.56 0.49
N ALA A 13 -21.89 3.66 -0.01
CA ALA A 13 -21.51 4.67 -0.99
C ALA A 13 -21.37 4.03 -2.36
N PRO A 14 -22.42 4.05 -3.22
CA PRO A 14 -22.33 3.52 -4.57
C PRO A 14 -21.42 4.36 -5.46
N THR A 15 -21.09 5.59 -5.04
CA THR A 15 -20.21 6.50 -5.77
C THR A 15 -19.28 7.25 -4.81
N VAL A 16 -18.10 7.64 -5.31
CA VAL A 16 -17.18 8.54 -4.62
C VAL A 16 -17.05 9.82 -5.46
N PRO A 17 -17.53 10.98 -4.95
CA PRO A 17 -17.49 12.25 -5.68
C PRO A 17 -16.09 12.58 -6.20
N VAL A 18 -16.04 13.17 -7.40
CA VAL A 18 -14.79 13.48 -8.11
C VAL A 18 -14.19 14.82 -7.67
N ASP A 19 -15.05 15.74 -7.27
CA ASP A 19 -14.76 17.13 -6.92
C ASP A 19 -14.48 17.35 -5.43
N VAL A 20 -14.85 16.38 -4.57
CA VAL A 20 -14.56 16.41 -3.13
C VAL A 20 -13.36 15.52 -2.80
N PRO A 21 -12.36 16.01 -2.05
CA PRO A 21 -11.26 15.19 -1.57
C PRO A 21 -11.71 13.95 -0.79
N ALA A 22 -11.17 12.80 -1.16
CA ALA A 22 -11.53 11.51 -0.58
C ALA A 22 -10.30 10.68 -0.19
N ILE A 23 -10.38 9.98 0.93
CA ILE A 23 -9.44 8.92 1.31
C ILE A 23 -10.21 7.61 1.29
N VAL A 24 -9.66 6.60 0.63
CA VAL A 24 -10.27 5.27 0.56
C VAL A 24 -9.35 4.26 1.23
N ALA A 25 -9.86 3.59 2.26
CA ALA A 25 -9.16 2.53 2.97
C ALA A 25 -9.40 1.17 2.28
N PHE A 26 -8.30 0.50 1.95
CA PHE A 26 -8.24 -0.86 1.44
C PHE A 26 -7.67 -1.75 2.54
N GLY A 27 -8.54 -2.49 3.20
CA GLY A 27 -8.17 -3.37 4.32
C GLY A 27 -7.47 -4.67 3.88
N GLY A 28 -7.22 -5.55 4.85
CA GLY A 28 -6.65 -6.87 4.60
C GLY A 28 -7.63 -7.85 3.96
N GLU A 29 -7.21 -9.11 3.77
CA GLU A 29 -8.01 -10.15 3.08
C GLU A 29 -9.31 -10.54 3.80
N LEU A 30 -9.45 -10.19 5.08
CA LEU A 30 -10.65 -10.45 5.87
C LEU A 30 -11.69 -9.31 5.75
N THR A 31 -11.45 -8.31 4.92
CA THR A 31 -12.32 -7.13 4.78
C THR A 31 -13.54 -7.44 3.89
N ASN A 32 -14.26 -8.52 4.19
CA ASN A 32 -15.43 -9.02 3.45
C ASN A 32 -16.78 -8.66 4.11
N ALA A 33 -16.73 -7.82 5.15
CA ALA A 33 -17.90 -7.29 5.83
C ALA A 33 -17.66 -5.83 6.23
N GLU A 34 -18.74 -5.06 6.30
CA GLU A 34 -18.73 -3.63 6.65
C GLU A 34 -17.98 -3.37 7.96
N ILE A 35 -18.20 -4.19 8.99
CA ILE A 35 -17.55 -4.02 10.30
C ILE A 35 -16.02 -4.04 10.21
N HIS A 36 -15.47 -4.92 9.36
CA HIS A 36 -14.03 -4.99 9.14
C HIS A 36 -13.55 -3.79 8.33
N ALA A 37 -14.25 -3.42 7.25
CA ALA A 37 -13.89 -2.25 6.44
C ALA A 37 -13.88 -0.97 7.28
N ASN A 38 -14.90 -0.79 8.11
CA ASN A 38 -15.10 0.41 8.92
C ASN A 38 -14.06 0.55 10.04
N SER A 39 -13.42 -0.54 10.48
CA SER A 39 -12.28 -0.44 11.40
C SER A 39 -11.15 0.41 10.80
N TYR A 40 -10.81 0.19 9.52
CA TYR A 40 -9.80 0.95 8.80
C TYR A 40 -10.24 2.40 8.57
N GLY A 41 -11.46 2.60 8.06
CA GLY A 41 -12.00 3.95 7.82
C GLY A 41 -12.07 4.80 9.07
N LYS A 42 -12.59 4.24 10.17
CA LYS A 42 -12.66 4.92 11.47
C LYS A 42 -11.27 5.30 11.97
N MET A 43 -10.29 4.42 11.84
CA MET A 43 -8.92 4.70 12.25
C MET A 43 -8.34 5.88 11.47
N LEU A 44 -8.47 5.91 10.13
CA LEU A 44 -7.98 7.03 9.33
C LEU A 44 -8.72 8.34 9.66
N TYR A 45 -10.03 8.27 9.82
CA TYR A 45 -10.85 9.42 10.22
C TYR A 45 -10.40 10.00 11.57
N ARG A 46 -10.19 9.14 12.58
CA ARG A 46 -9.68 9.53 13.90
C ARG A 46 -8.30 10.19 13.81
N ALA A 47 -7.38 9.59 13.05
CA ALA A 47 -6.04 10.14 12.87
C ALA A 47 -6.06 11.55 12.24
N LEU A 48 -6.96 11.79 11.29
CA LEU A 48 -7.18 13.11 10.70
C LEU A 48 -7.82 14.11 11.68
N ALA A 49 -8.83 13.67 12.43
CA ALA A 49 -9.55 14.51 13.39
C ALA A 49 -8.65 15.01 14.54
N GLU A 50 -7.76 14.14 15.04
CA GLU A 50 -6.74 14.49 16.04
C GLU A 50 -5.78 15.58 15.55
N GLU A 51 -5.59 15.71 14.23
CA GLU A 51 -4.76 16.75 13.59
C GLU A 51 -5.59 17.90 13.02
N LYS A 52 -6.87 17.97 13.38
CA LYS A 52 -7.84 18.99 12.96
C LYS A 52 -7.96 19.12 11.44
N VAL A 53 -7.88 18.00 10.73
CA VAL A 53 -8.12 17.95 9.28
C VAL A 53 -9.60 17.66 9.02
N SER A 54 -10.28 18.56 8.31
CA SER A 54 -11.69 18.46 7.91
C SER A 54 -11.86 18.71 6.41
N GLY A 55 -13.06 18.46 5.87
CA GLY A 55 -13.36 18.67 4.44
C GLY A 55 -12.89 17.54 3.53
N ILE A 56 -12.66 16.35 4.10
CA ILE A 56 -12.22 15.15 3.39
C ILE A 56 -13.16 14.01 3.78
N ASN A 57 -13.68 13.32 2.77
CA ASN A 57 -14.51 12.15 3.00
C ASN A 57 -13.62 10.91 3.17
N VAL A 58 -13.92 10.07 4.15
CA VAL A 58 -13.21 8.81 4.37
C VAL A 58 -14.16 7.66 4.02
N TYR A 59 -13.74 6.81 3.09
CA TYR A 59 -14.44 5.61 2.66
C TYR A 59 -13.62 4.38 3.01
N SER A 60 -14.26 3.22 3.02
CA SER A 60 -13.59 1.93 3.19
C SER A 60 -14.18 0.92 2.22
N VAL A 61 -13.34 0.00 1.78
CA VAL A 61 -13.72 -1.03 0.81
C VAL A 61 -14.13 -2.30 1.53
N VAL A 62 -15.29 -2.84 1.14
CA VAL A 62 -15.69 -4.22 1.43
C VAL A 62 -15.42 -5.04 0.18
N TYR A 63 -14.67 -6.14 0.31
CA TYR A 63 -14.37 -7.04 -0.79
C TYR A 63 -15.42 -8.14 -0.92
N ASP A 64 -15.91 -8.34 -2.13
CA ASP A 64 -16.51 -9.60 -2.55
C ASP A 64 -15.51 -10.37 -3.41
N PHE A 65 -14.83 -11.34 -2.80
CA PHE A 65 -13.88 -12.19 -3.53
C PHE A 65 -14.58 -13.26 -4.38
N ALA A 66 -15.88 -13.52 -4.18
CA ALA A 66 -16.61 -14.61 -4.82
C ALA A 66 -15.81 -15.94 -4.80
N SER A 67 -15.40 -16.45 -5.97
CA SER A 67 -14.63 -17.70 -6.09
C SER A 67 -13.11 -17.55 -5.92
N ARG A 68 -12.63 -16.31 -5.82
CA ARG A 68 -11.20 -15.97 -5.75
C ARG A 68 -10.59 -16.36 -4.41
N SER A 69 -9.29 -16.61 -4.44
CA SER A 69 -8.48 -16.82 -3.26
C SER A 69 -7.49 -15.66 -3.11
N PRO A 70 -7.62 -14.78 -2.09
CA PRO A 70 -6.72 -13.64 -1.90
C PRO A 70 -5.24 -14.03 -1.83
N SER A 71 -4.92 -15.17 -1.20
CA SER A 71 -3.54 -15.67 -1.12
C SER A 71 -2.98 -16.09 -2.48
N LEU A 72 -3.78 -16.74 -3.34
CA LEU A 72 -3.39 -17.09 -4.70
C LEU A 72 -3.30 -15.86 -5.61
N GLU A 73 -4.16 -14.86 -5.43
CA GLU A 73 -4.06 -13.60 -6.17
C GLU A 73 -2.76 -12.84 -5.86
N ARG A 74 -2.37 -12.79 -4.58
CA ARG A 74 -1.07 -12.24 -4.18
C ARG A 74 0.05 -13.03 -4.84
N ALA A 75 0.00 -14.36 -4.78
CA ALA A 75 1.02 -15.20 -5.41
C ALA A 75 1.19 -14.94 -6.90
N ASP A 76 0.06 -14.77 -7.59
CA ASP A 76 0.03 -14.44 -9.00
C ASP A 76 0.65 -13.07 -9.31
N LEU A 77 0.37 -12.04 -8.49
CA LEU A 77 1.01 -10.73 -8.64
C LEU A 77 2.54 -10.82 -8.50
N PHE A 78 3.03 -11.55 -7.50
CA PHE A 78 4.47 -11.78 -7.34
C PHE A 78 5.05 -12.60 -8.48
N HIS A 79 4.35 -13.65 -8.94
CA HIS A 79 4.78 -14.45 -10.08
C HIS A 79 4.91 -13.61 -11.34
N ARG A 80 3.87 -12.84 -11.67
CA ARG A 80 3.90 -11.89 -12.79
C ARG A 80 5.10 -10.94 -12.63
N ALA A 81 5.43 -10.50 -11.42
CA ALA A 81 6.57 -9.62 -11.13
C ALA A 81 7.94 -10.31 -11.14
N GLY A 82 8.02 -11.56 -11.62
CA GLY A 82 9.27 -12.34 -11.68
C GLY A 82 9.74 -12.86 -10.33
N ARG A 83 8.88 -12.85 -9.30
CA ARG A 83 9.19 -13.30 -7.94
C ARG A 83 8.50 -14.64 -7.66
N LYS A 84 9.15 -15.53 -6.92
CA LYS A 84 8.56 -16.80 -6.49
C LYS A 84 8.04 -16.65 -5.07
N LEU A 85 6.72 -16.62 -4.90
CA LEU A 85 6.08 -16.76 -3.60
C LEU A 85 6.06 -18.25 -3.25
N ASN A 86 6.63 -18.65 -2.11
CA ASN A 86 6.60 -20.03 -1.68
C ASN A 86 5.29 -20.31 -0.94
N LEU A 87 4.24 -20.64 -1.70
CA LEU A 87 2.89 -20.84 -1.15
C LEU A 87 2.68 -22.19 -0.45
N ALA A 88 3.53 -23.18 -0.71
CA ALA A 88 3.45 -24.50 -0.09
C ALA A 88 4.78 -25.25 -0.24
N ALA A 89 5.19 -25.96 0.82
CA ALA A 89 6.37 -26.82 0.78
C ALA A 89 6.15 -28.16 0.05
N HIS A 90 4.90 -28.66 -0.02
CA HIS A 90 4.59 -29.98 -0.58
C HIS A 90 4.20 -29.93 -2.08
N PRO A 91 4.77 -30.80 -2.95
CA PRO A 91 4.52 -30.77 -4.40
C PRO A 91 3.05 -30.91 -4.82
N ILE A 92 2.28 -31.75 -4.14
CA ILE A 92 0.85 -31.97 -4.44
C ILE A 92 0.03 -30.71 -4.20
N THR A 93 0.26 -30.03 -3.07
CA THR A 93 -0.41 -28.77 -2.73
C THR A 93 -0.06 -27.69 -3.75
N ARG A 94 1.20 -27.67 -4.23
CA ARG A 94 1.63 -26.75 -5.28
C ARG A 94 0.89 -26.98 -6.59
N ALA A 95 0.75 -28.23 -7.05
CA ALA A 95 0.04 -28.56 -8.28
C ALA A 95 -1.44 -28.15 -8.21
N ALA A 96 -2.11 -28.42 -7.09
CA ALA A 96 -3.50 -28.00 -6.87
C ALA A 96 -3.66 -26.47 -6.85
N GLN A 97 -2.74 -25.74 -6.21
CA GLN A 97 -2.73 -24.27 -6.21
C GLN A 97 -2.50 -23.70 -7.62
N THR A 98 -1.62 -24.29 -8.42
CA THR A 98 -1.39 -23.89 -9.82
C THR A 98 -2.65 -24.09 -10.66
N ALA A 99 -3.28 -25.28 -10.60
CA ALA A 99 -4.50 -25.55 -11.33
C ALA A 99 -5.64 -24.58 -10.96
N ARG A 100 -5.80 -24.31 -9.66
CA ARG A 100 -6.78 -23.31 -9.18
C ARG A 100 -6.47 -21.90 -9.68
N LEU A 101 -5.19 -21.51 -9.73
CA LEU A 101 -4.81 -20.20 -10.24
C LEU A 101 -5.11 -20.06 -11.74
N ASP A 102 -4.87 -21.10 -12.52
CA ASP A 102 -5.18 -21.10 -13.95
C ASP A 102 -6.70 -21.03 -14.19
N GLU A 103 -7.50 -21.74 -13.38
CA GLU A 103 -8.96 -21.62 -13.39
C GLU A 103 -9.43 -20.19 -13.06
N MET A 104 -8.86 -19.57 -12.02
CA MET A 104 -9.16 -18.18 -11.63
C MET A 104 -8.86 -17.22 -12.79
N ARG A 105 -7.70 -17.36 -13.44
CA ARG A 105 -7.30 -16.51 -14.59
C ARG A 105 -8.21 -16.72 -15.80
N ALA A 106 -8.66 -17.94 -16.06
CA ALA A 106 -9.51 -18.25 -17.19
C ALA A 106 -10.93 -17.70 -17.01
N LYS A 107 -11.50 -17.83 -15.80
CA LYS A 107 -12.86 -17.34 -15.51
C LYS A 107 -12.91 -15.82 -15.37
N GLU A 108 -11.93 -15.25 -14.69
CA GLU A 108 -11.85 -13.83 -14.42
C GLU A 108 -10.41 -13.36 -14.71
N PRO A 109 -10.10 -12.95 -15.96
CA PRO A 109 -8.75 -12.44 -16.28
C PRO A 109 -8.36 -11.21 -15.46
N VAL A 110 -9.34 -10.40 -15.08
CA VAL A 110 -9.26 -9.34 -14.08
C VAL A 110 -10.30 -9.66 -13.00
N PRO A 111 -9.98 -9.58 -11.70
CA PRO A 111 -10.96 -9.86 -10.66
C PRO A 111 -12.15 -8.90 -10.75
N ASN A 112 -13.38 -9.42 -10.64
CA ASN A 112 -14.58 -8.60 -10.78
C ASN A 112 -14.61 -7.46 -9.76
N TYR A 113 -14.23 -7.74 -8.50
CA TYR A 113 -14.14 -6.70 -7.47
C TYR A 113 -13.14 -5.58 -7.82
N ILE A 114 -12.10 -5.86 -8.61
CA ILE A 114 -11.17 -4.82 -9.10
C ILE A 114 -11.83 -3.96 -10.18
N ILE A 115 -12.63 -4.56 -11.07
CA ILE A 115 -13.42 -3.85 -12.08
C ILE A 115 -14.45 -2.94 -11.41
N ASP A 116 -15.15 -3.45 -10.39
CA ASP A 116 -16.15 -2.69 -9.64
C ASP A 116 -15.51 -1.51 -8.90
N LEU A 117 -14.41 -1.76 -8.19
CA LEU A 117 -13.63 -0.69 -7.54
C LEU A 117 -13.12 0.34 -8.54
N TYR A 118 -12.67 -0.09 -9.72
CA TYR A 118 -12.25 0.83 -10.77
C TYR A 118 -13.42 1.69 -11.23
N ASN A 119 -14.60 1.11 -11.47
CA ASN A 119 -15.79 1.80 -11.93
C ASN A 119 -16.30 2.84 -10.92
N VAL A 120 -16.19 2.54 -9.63
CA VAL A 120 -16.61 3.46 -8.55
C VAL A 120 -15.54 4.54 -8.30
N LEU A 121 -14.26 4.17 -8.24
CA LEU A 121 -13.21 5.05 -7.74
C LEU A 121 -12.49 5.81 -8.86
N LEU A 122 -12.10 5.15 -9.94
CA LEU A 122 -11.15 5.67 -10.91
C LEU A 122 -11.82 6.08 -12.23
N ARG A 123 -12.77 5.29 -12.74
CA ARG A 123 -13.46 5.57 -14.01
C ARG A 123 -14.08 6.97 -14.06
N PRO A 124 -14.84 7.45 -13.06
CA PRO A 124 -15.49 8.77 -13.12
C PRO A 124 -14.48 9.92 -13.17
N ARG A 125 -13.27 9.69 -12.64
CA ARG A 125 -12.16 10.64 -12.63
C ARG A 125 -11.45 10.74 -13.97
N LEU A 126 -11.53 9.69 -14.79
CA LEU A 126 -10.77 9.51 -16.03
C LEU A 126 -11.62 9.65 -17.29
N PHE A 127 -12.89 9.30 -17.22
CA PHE A 127 -13.84 9.31 -18.33
C PHE A 127 -15.03 10.21 -18.01
N ASP A 128 -15.57 10.86 -19.04
CA ASP A 128 -16.84 11.59 -18.95
C ASP A 128 -18.04 10.63 -19.03
N GLU A 129 -19.25 11.17 -18.88
CA GLU A 129 -20.51 10.41 -18.89
C GLU A 129 -20.76 9.71 -20.23
N ASN A 130 -20.18 10.21 -21.32
CA ASN A 130 -20.27 9.59 -22.65
C ASN A 130 -19.18 8.54 -22.88
N GLY A 131 -18.38 8.21 -21.84
CA GLY A 131 -17.28 7.26 -21.94
C GLY A 131 -16.06 7.78 -22.70
N ARG A 132 -15.97 9.09 -22.96
CA ARG A 132 -14.77 9.68 -23.58
C ARG A 132 -13.73 9.98 -22.51
N VAL A 133 -12.46 9.77 -22.85
CA VAL A 133 -11.36 10.12 -21.94
C VAL A 133 -11.32 11.62 -21.71
N ARG A 134 -11.28 12.01 -20.44
CA ARG A 134 -11.19 13.41 -20.04
C ARG A 134 -9.84 14.02 -20.48
N PRO A 135 -9.77 15.34 -20.69
CA PRO A 135 -8.50 16.04 -20.90
C PRO A 135 -7.49 15.72 -19.79
N ILE A 136 -6.21 15.62 -20.15
CA ILE A 136 -5.17 15.16 -19.22
C ILE A 136 -5.09 15.99 -17.94
N ASN A 137 -5.23 17.32 -18.04
CA ASN A 137 -5.18 18.21 -16.87
C ASN A 137 -6.41 18.01 -15.96
N THR A 138 -7.58 17.71 -16.54
CA THR A 138 -8.79 17.38 -15.78
C THR A 138 -8.62 16.04 -15.07
N ALA A 139 -8.13 15.01 -15.76
CA ALA A 139 -7.83 13.72 -15.15
C ALA A 139 -6.82 13.86 -14.01
N ILE A 140 -5.74 14.62 -14.20
CA ILE A 140 -4.75 14.91 -13.15
C ILE A 140 -5.39 15.59 -11.94
N LYS A 141 -6.21 16.62 -12.16
CA LYS A 141 -6.92 17.32 -11.07
C LYS A 141 -7.82 16.35 -10.30
N ASN A 142 -8.58 15.52 -10.99
CA ASN A 142 -9.47 14.54 -10.38
C ASN A 142 -8.72 13.45 -9.60
N MET A 143 -7.56 13.03 -10.09
CA MET A 143 -6.70 12.06 -9.40
C MET A 143 -6.06 12.63 -8.13
N ARG A 144 -5.83 13.95 -8.05
CA ARG A 144 -5.36 14.62 -6.83
C ARG A 144 -6.42 14.71 -5.73
N ASN A 145 -7.69 14.54 -6.07
CA ASN A 145 -8.81 14.55 -5.12
C ASN A 145 -9.07 13.17 -4.51
N ILE A 146 -8.20 12.19 -4.74
CA ILE A 146 -8.33 10.88 -4.11
C ILE A 146 -6.97 10.38 -3.63
N MET A 147 -6.97 9.79 -2.45
CA MET A 147 -5.81 9.15 -1.84
C MET A 147 -6.23 7.75 -1.37
N PHE A 148 -5.33 6.78 -1.55
CA PHE A 148 -5.58 5.43 -1.07
C PHE A 148 -4.70 5.11 0.14
N TYR A 149 -5.30 4.41 1.10
CA TYR A 149 -4.59 3.79 2.20
C TYR A 149 -4.74 2.28 2.09
N GLY A 150 -3.64 1.54 1.96
CA GLY A 150 -3.64 0.09 1.79
C GLY A 150 -3.03 -0.63 2.99
N HIS A 151 -3.68 -1.68 3.47
CA HIS A 151 -3.11 -2.57 4.47
C HIS A 151 -3.13 -4.01 3.98
N SER A 152 -2.04 -4.75 4.18
CA SER A 152 -1.96 -6.17 3.84
C SER A 152 -2.36 -6.45 2.38
N HIS A 153 -3.40 -7.25 2.14
CA HIS A 153 -3.98 -7.51 0.81
C HIS A 153 -4.51 -6.26 0.10
N GLY A 154 -4.88 -5.20 0.82
CA GLY A 154 -5.32 -3.94 0.21
C GLY A 154 -4.27 -3.34 -0.73
N ALA A 155 -2.98 -3.52 -0.44
CA ALA A 155 -1.89 -3.15 -1.34
C ALA A 155 -1.93 -3.93 -2.68
N ALA A 156 -2.26 -5.22 -2.63
CA ALA A 156 -2.43 -6.05 -3.82
C ALA A 156 -3.65 -5.60 -4.64
N ALA A 157 -4.77 -5.27 -4.00
CA ALA A 157 -5.93 -4.71 -4.67
C ALA A 157 -5.58 -3.38 -5.38
N ILE A 158 -4.94 -2.44 -4.68
CA ILE A 158 -4.50 -1.15 -5.25
C ILE A 158 -3.55 -1.37 -6.45
N THR A 159 -2.65 -2.34 -6.37
CA THR A 159 -1.74 -2.68 -7.47
C THR A 159 -2.52 -3.12 -8.71
N GLN A 160 -3.50 -4.01 -8.54
CA GLN A 160 -4.36 -4.49 -9.63
C GLN A 160 -5.24 -3.38 -10.21
N LEU A 161 -5.77 -2.49 -9.37
CA LEU A 161 -6.48 -1.28 -9.79
C LEU A 161 -5.61 -0.39 -10.69
N GLY A 162 -4.34 -0.21 -10.32
CA GLY A 162 -3.38 0.55 -11.14
C GLY A 162 -3.10 -0.09 -12.49
N ASP A 163 -2.92 -1.42 -12.52
CA ASP A 163 -2.69 -2.16 -13.77
C ASP A 163 -3.92 -2.11 -14.69
N TYR A 164 -5.11 -2.32 -14.13
CA TYR A 164 -6.36 -2.25 -14.89
C TYR A 164 -6.63 -0.82 -15.40
N MET A 165 -6.38 0.20 -14.58
CA MET A 165 -6.46 1.60 -15.02
C MET A 165 -5.53 1.89 -16.19
N ALA A 166 -4.28 1.41 -16.16
CA ALA A 166 -3.34 1.60 -17.25
C ALA A 166 -3.86 0.95 -18.54
N GLN A 167 -4.37 -0.29 -18.46
CA GLN A 167 -4.97 -0.99 -19.59
C GLN A 167 -6.13 -0.19 -20.20
N GLN A 168 -7.07 0.30 -19.37
CA GLN A 168 -8.21 1.08 -19.85
C GLN A 168 -7.80 2.38 -20.55
N LEU A 169 -6.78 3.08 -20.02
CA LEU A 169 -6.27 4.30 -20.65
C LEU A 169 -5.51 4.02 -21.95
N THR A 170 -4.75 2.92 -22.03
CA THR A 170 -4.11 2.47 -23.27
C THR A 170 -5.15 2.17 -24.35
N THR A 171 -6.19 1.40 -24.02
CA THR A 171 -7.30 1.11 -24.95
C THR A 171 -7.98 2.39 -25.44
N ALA A 172 -8.06 3.41 -24.59
CA ALA A 172 -8.62 4.70 -24.95
C ALA A 172 -7.64 5.68 -25.61
N GLY A 173 -6.47 5.20 -26.05
CA GLY A 173 -5.52 5.95 -26.88
C GLY A 173 -4.53 6.85 -26.11
N ARG A 174 -4.38 6.69 -24.80
CA ARG A 174 -3.35 7.42 -24.02
C ARG A 174 -1.97 6.79 -24.20
N THR A 175 -0.95 7.64 -24.33
CA THR A 175 0.46 7.19 -24.37
C THR A 175 0.96 6.77 -22.99
N PRO A 176 2.02 5.95 -22.89
CA PRO A 176 2.63 5.59 -21.61
C PRO A 176 2.99 6.78 -20.72
N GLU A 177 3.50 7.87 -21.30
CA GLU A 177 3.89 9.09 -20.58
C GLU A 177 2.66 9.80 -20.00
N GLN A 178 1.56 9.84 -20.76
CA GLN A 178 0.30 10.42 -20.29
C GLN A 178 -0.30 9.58 -19.15
N ILE A 179 -0.25 8.26 -19.27
CA ILE A 179 -0.72 7.32 -18.23
C ILE A 179 0.08 7.51 -16.95
N ALA A 180 1.41 7.50 -17.03
CA ALA A 180 2.30 7.74 -15.88
C ALA A 180 2.02 9.08 -15.22
N LYS A 181 1.84 10.15 -16.01
CA LYS A 181 1.50 11.49 -15.49
C LYS A 181 0.17 11.48 -14.72
N ILE A 182 -0.86 10.78 -15.21
CA ILE A 182 -2.15 10.68 -14.50
C ILE A 182 -1.99 9.85 -13.22
N GLN A 183 -1.38 8.67 -13.30
CA GLN A 183 -1.27 7.77 -12.15
C GLN A 183 -0.39 8.33 -11.02
N HIS A 184 0.70 9.04 -11.34
CA HIS A 184 1.58 9.67 -10.33
C HIS A 184 0.94 10.86 -9.58
N ASN A 185 -0.26 11.30 -9.98
CA ASN A 185 -1.00 12.33 -9.26
C ASN A 185 -2.00 11.77 -8.23
N LEU A 186 -2.07 10.45 -8.05
CA LEU A 186 -2.74 9.79 -6.93
C LEU A 186 -1.69 9.33 -5.91
N LEU A 187 -1.87 9.73 -4.65
CA LEU A 187 -1.03 9.30 -3.53
C LEU A 187 -1.57 7.99 -2.93
N VAL A 188 -0.68 7.02 -2.71
CA VAL A 188 -0.95 5.78 -2.00
C VAL A 188 -0.04 5.71 -0.78
N ILE A 189 -0.64 5.45 0.38
CA ILE A 189 0.05 5.12 1.62
C ILE A 189 -0.27 3.67 1.93
N GLN A 190 0.72 2.85 2.28
CA GLN A 190 0.46 1.46 2.59
C GLN A 190 1.28 0.93 3.77
N HIS A 191 0.63 0.12 4.61
CA HIS A 191 1.23 -0.50 5.80
C HIS A 191 1.23 -2.03 5.68
N GLY A 192 2.38 -2.66 5.90
CA GLY A 192 2.56 -4.11 5.73
C GLY A 192 2.08 -4.59 4.35
N PRO A 193 2.53 -4.01 3.23
CA PRO A 193 1.91 -4.24 1.93
C PRO A 193 2.20 -5.64 1.36
N LEU A 194 1.18 -6.48 1.22
CA LEU A 194 1.36 -7.81 0.61
C LEU A 194 1.31 -7.78 -0.93
N SER A 195 2.15 -6.94 -1.54
CA SER A 195 2.24 -6.72 -2.99
C SER A 195 3.70 -6.52 -3.44
N PRO A 196 4.07 -6.83 -4.69
CA PRO A 196 5.43 -6.57 -5.18
C PRO A 196 5.76 -5.07 -5.16
N LEU A 197 6.75 -4.67 -4.36
CA LEU A 197 7.24 -3.29 -4.30
C LEU A 197 8.14 -2.90 -5.49
N ASN A 198 8.05 -3.62 -6.62
CA ASN A 198 8.93 -3.41 -7.76
C ASN A 198 8.66 -2.04 -8.41
N PRO A 199 9.67 -1.18 -8.59
CA PRO A 199 9.51 0.13 -9.23
C PRO A 199 8.85 0.09 -10.60
N ASN A 200 9.19 -0.90 -11.43
CA ASN A 200 8.66 -1.04 -12.78
C ASN A 200 7.16 -1.41 -12.80
N ARG A 201 6.56 -1.63 -11.64
CA ARG A 201 5.13 -1.96 -11.47
C ARG A 201 4.37 -0.98 -10.59
N ARG A 202 5.04 -0.02 -9.96
CA ARG A 202 4.34 1.02 -9.21
C ARG A 202 3.68 1.95 -10.19
N ARG A 203 2.35 1.86 -10.23
CA ARG A 203 1.52 2.73 -11.07
C ARG A 203 1.32 4.08 -10.41
N PHE A 204 1.07 4.10 -9.11
CA PHE A 204 0.76 5.30 -8.34
C PHE A 204 1.96 5.83 -7.53
N ASN A 205 1.88 7.09 -7.10
CA ASN A 205 2.87 7.65 -6.18
C ASN A 205 2.69 7.01 -4.79
N THR A 206 3.50 6.00 -4.49
CA THR A 206 3.30 5.11 -3.34
C THR A 206 4.37 5.27 -2.28
N LEU A 207 3.96 5.35 -1.02
CA LEU A 207 4.79 5.26 0.19
C LEU A 207 4.40 4.04 0.99
N SER A 208 5.39 3.23 1.36
CA SER A 208 5.20 1.97 2.06
C SER A 208 5.83 2.01 3.44
N PHE A 209 5.22 1.34 4.41
CA PHE A 209 5.67 1.25 5.79
C PHE A 209 5.62 -0.22 6.21
N ALA A 210 6.70 -0.75 6.80
CA ALA A 210 6.75 -2.12 7.27
C ALA A 210 7.76 -2.31 8.40
N SER A 211 7.63 -3.41 9.13
CA SER A 211 8.64 -3.92 10.04
C SER A 211 9.51 -4.99 9.36
N ALA A 212 10.78 -5.05 9.72
CA ALA A 212 11.69 -6.11 9.30
C ALA A 212 11.30 -7.47 9.91
N GLU A 213 10.71 -7.45 11.10
CA GLU A 213 10.18 -8.65 11.79
C GLU A 213 8.75 -9.02 11.35
N ASP A 214 8.14 -8.30 10.39
CA ASP A 214 6.84 -8.68 9.82
C ASP A 214 6.97 -9.96 8.98
N THR A 215 6.68 -11.10 9.60
CA THR A 215 6.69 -12.43 8.96
C THR A 215 5.67 -12.55 7.82
N THR A 216 4.64 -11.70 7.78
CA THR A 216 3.69 -11.69 6.66
C THR A 216 4.37 -11.17 5.40
N MET A 217 5.22 -10.15 5.55
CA MET A 217 6.05 -9.57 4.48
C MET A 217 7.19 -10.49 4.04
N GLN A 218 7.68 -11.36 4.92
CA GLN A 218 8.76 -12.31 4.61
C GLN A 218 8.36 -13.33 3.54
N ASN A 219 7.05 -13.55 3.33
CA ASN A 219 6.54 -14.42 2.28
C ASN A 219 6.86 -13.91 0.85
N HIS A 220 7.31 -12.68 0.68
CA HIS A 220 7.48 -12.03 -0.63
C HIS A 220 8.74 -12.42 -1.44
N GLY A 221 9.44 -13.47 -1.01
CA GLY A 221 10.32 -14.29 -1.86
C GLY A 221 11.38 -13.52 -2.63
N ASN A 222 11.88 -12.42 -2.08
CA ASN A 222 12.94 -11.63 -2.69
C ASN A 222 14.11 -11.47 -1.70
N ALA A 223 15.32 -11.33 -2.24
CA ALA A 223 16.54 -11.28 -1.45
C ALA A 223 16.52 -10.14 -0.42
N PHE A 224 15.90 -9.00 -0.76
CA PHE A 224 15.76 -7.87 0.16
C PHE A 224 14.89 -8.22 1.38
N ALA A 225 13.67 -8.70 1.19
CA ALA A 225 12.77 -9.05 2.30
C ALA A 225 13.36 -10.15 3.18
N ARG A 226 14.04 -11.14 2.59
CA ARG A 226 14.74 -12.19 3.32
C ARG A 226 15.91 -11.62 4.13
N TYR A 227 16.75 -10.77 3.51
CA TYR A 227 17.88 -10.14 4.17
C TYR A 227 17.44 -9.28 5.36
N MET A 228 16.41 -8.45 5.18
CA MET A 228 15.88 -7.61 6.27
C MET A 228 15.35 -8.46 7.43
N SER A 229 14.75 -9.62 7.15
CA SER A 229 14.30 -10.54 8.18
C SER A 229 15.45 -11.24 8.91
N GLU A 230 16.41 -11.79 8.17
CA GLU A 230 17.56 -12.52 8.71
C GLU A 230 18.47 -11.61 9.53
N ASN A 231 18.54 -10.32 9.18
CA ASN A 231 19.38 -9.31 9.83
C ASN A 231 18.53 -8.24 10.54
N SER A 232 17.32 -8.60 10.96
CA SER A 232 16.38 -7.64 11.59
C SER A 232 17.01 -6.90 12.77
N GLY A 233 17.85 -7.57 13.56
CA GLY A 233 18.59 -6.97 14.69
C GLY A 233 19.47 -5.76 14.34
N ASP A 234 19.87 -5.61 13.07
CA ASP A 234 20.71 -4.50 12.61
C ASP A 234 19.90 -3.39 11.91
N VAL A 235 18.58 -3.56 11.81
CA VAL A 235 17.70 -2.63 11.09
C VAL A 235 17.36 -1.44 11.99
N VAL A 236 17.94 -0.29 11.69
CA VAL A 236 17.50 1.00 12.24
C VAL A 236 16.39 1.62 11.37
N PRO A 237 15.65 2.63 11.86
CA PRO A 237 14.68 3.36 11.05
C PRO A 237 15.30 3.87 9.75
N ALA A 238 14.80 3.36 8.63
CA ALA A 238 15.41 3.51 7.32
C ALA A 238 14.38 3.77 6.22
N PHE A 239 14.79 4.49 5.17
CA PHE A 239 13.99 4.72 3.97
C PHE A 239 14.70 4.25 2.71
N PHE A 240 14.06 3.34 1.99
CA PHE A 240 14.52 2.76 0.73
C PHE A 240 13.85 3.46 -0.45
N ALA A 241 14.52 4.48 -0.99
CA ALA A 241 14.00 5.35 -2.04
C ALA A 241 13.93 4.70 -3.43
N GLY A 242 13.05 5.24 -4.29
CA GLY A 242 13.02 4.96 -5.72
C GLY A 242 12.85 3.48 -5.97
N ASP A 243 13.78 2.89 -6.71
CA ASP A 243 13.73 1.49 -7.16
C ASP A 243 13.75 0.44 -6.05
N ARG A 244 13.93 0.88 -4.81
CA ARG A 244 13.92 0.04 -3.61
C ARG A 244 12.56 0.00 -2.91
N GLY A 245 11.51 0.55 -3.54
CA GLY A 245 10.13 0.36 -3.13
C GLY A 245 9.47 1.57 -2.45
N ASN A 246 10.18 2.68 -2.23
CA ASN A 246 9.71 3.81 -1.40
C ASN A 246 9.19 3.28 -0.05
N LEU A 247 10.06 2.54 0.62
CA LEU A 247 9.70 1.76 1.80
C LEU A 247 10.42 2.31 3.03
N PHE A 248 9.64 2.69 4.02
CA PHE A 248 10.09 2.92 5.39
C PHE A 248 10.11 1.59 6.12
N VAL A 249 11.25 1.27 6.75
CA VAL A 249 11.42 0.05 7.54
C VAL A 249 12.01 0.40 8.89
N VAL A 250 11.57 -0.33 9.91
CA VAL A 250 12.16 -0.37 11.25
C VAL A 250 12.40 -1.83 11.65
N GLN A 251 13.17 -2.06 12.72
CA GLN A 251 13.33 -3.41 13.27
C GLN A 251 11.98 -4.01 13.67
N ARG A 252 11.28 -3.34 14.60
CA ARG A 252 10.00 -3.78 15.18
C ARG A 252 9.04 -2.62 15.31
N LEU A 253 7.75 -2.89 15.17
CA LEU A 253 6.67 -1.98 15.56
C LEU A 253 6.42 -2.02 17.06
N ARG A 254 6.69 -3.15 17.72
CA ARG A 254 6.35 -3.40 19.12
C ARG A 254 7.58 -3.83 19.92
N SER A 255 7.47 -3.81 21.25
CA SER A 255 8.51 -4.33 22.14
C SER A 255 8.72 -5.85 22.03
N SER A 256 7.82 -6.58 21.34
CA SER A 256 7.86 -8.01 21.07
C SER A 256 7.58 -8.30 19.60
N PHE A 257 8.01 -9.46 19.06
CA PHE A 257 7.83 -9.85 17.65
C PHE A 257 6.37 -10.15 17.26
N ILE A 258 5.43 -10.16 18.21
CA ILE A 258 4.04 -10.52 17.93
C ILE A 258 3.29 -9.28 17.45
N GLY A 259 2.62 -9.34 16.30
CA GLY A 259 1.79 -8.24 15.81
C GLY A 259 2.56 -7.19 15.01
N GLU A 260 3.67 -7.56 14.40
CA GLU A 260 4.50 -6.71 13.52
C GLU A 260 3.80 -6.30 12.20
N HIS A 261 2.61 -6.84 11.96
CA HIS A 261 1.73 -6.47 10.85
C HIS A 261 0.63 -5.48 11.27
N ASP A 262 0.54 -5.14 12.56
CA ASP A 262 -0.55 -4.31 13.09
C ASP A 262 -0.31 -2.82 12.78
N HIS A 263 -1.28 -2.20 12.14
CA HIS A 263 -1.22 -0.82 11.67
C HIS A 263 -1.88 0.18 12.64
N ARG A 264 -2.50 -0.28 13.74
CA ARG A 264 -3.23 0.56 14.71
C ARG A 264 -2.39 1.66 15.35
N GLY A 265 -1.06 1.51 15.36
CA GLY A 265 -0.14 2.48 15.99
C GLY A 265 -0.11 3.83 15.29
N ILE A 266 -0.76 3.98 14.13
CA ILE A 266 -1.04 5.28 13.53
C ILE A 266 -1.90 6.17 14.46
N LEU A 267 -2.72 5.57 15.32
CA LEU A 267 -3.43 6.23 16.41
C LEU A 267 -2.53 6.28 17.64
N ARG A 268 -2.31 7.48 18.17
CA ARG A 268 -1.32 7.69 19.25
C ARG A 268 -1.76 7.07 20.58
N ASP A 269 -3.05 7.03 20.84
CA ASP A 269 -3.64 6.45 22.05
C ASP A 269 -3.60 4.92 22.06
N GLU A 270 -3.59 4.26 20.90
CA GLU A 270 -3.46 2.80 20.77
C GLU A 270 -2.01 2.33 21.03
N ARG A 271 -1.00 3.20 20.90
CA ARG A 271 0.43 2.82 20.99
C ARG A 271 0.82 2.20 22.33
N ALA A 272 0.21 2.66 23.42
CA ALA A 272 0.47 2.12 24.75
C ALA A 272 -0.02 0.66 24.88
N GLU A 273 -1.24 0.39 24.42
CA GLU A 273 -1.82 -0.97 24.40
C GLU A 273 -1.05 -1.89 23.45
N MET A 274 -0.62 -1.34 22.30
CA MET A 274 0.25 -2.05 21.38
C MET A 274 1.66 -2.29 21.94
N MET A 275 2.07 -1.66 23.04
CA MET A 275 3.46 -1.69 23.50
C MET A 275 4.42 -1.31 22.36
N THR A 276 4.10 -0.23 21.65
CA THR A 276 4.88 0.27 20.51
C THR A 276 6.32 0.54 20.93
N SER A 277 7.29 0.06 20.14
CA SER A 277 8.72 0.36 20.34
C SER A 277 9.03 1.81 19.95
N ASP A 278 10.18 2.34 20.36
CA ASP A 278 10.60 3.69 19.94
C ASP A 278 10.69 3.80 18.41
N ASP A 279 11.31 2.82 17.76
CA ASP A 279 11.39 2.77 16.30
C ASP A 279 10.02 2.63 15.64
N GLY A 280 9.14 1.78 16.19
CA GLY A 280 7.75 1.66 15.75
C GLY A 280 7.02 3.00 15.84
N GLY A 281 7.24 3.75 16.91
CA GLY A 281 6.72 5.10 17.10
C GLY A 281 7.17 6.07 16.01
N ILE A 282 8.46 6.04 15.63
CA ILE A 282 9.01 6.82 14.52
C ILE A 282 8.33 6.45 13.19
N LEU A 283 8.18 5.15 12.90
CA LEU A 283 7.53 4.68 11.68
C LEU A 283 6.06 5.12 11.62
N PHE A 284 5.30 4.95 12.70
CA PHE A 284 3.91 5.38 12.75
C PHE A 284 3.77 6.90 12.69
N ASP A 285 4.71 7.67 13.23
CA ASP A 285 4.72 9.12 13.06
C ASP A 285 5.01 9.51 11.61
N ALA A 286 5.89 8.80 10.91
CA ALA A 286 6.17 9.03 9.49
C ALA A 286 4.93 8.72 8.62
N GLU A 287 4.27 7.59 8.88
CA GLU A 287 3.03 7.18 8.22
C GLU A 287 1.90 8.18 8.46
N ARG A 288 1.72 8.60 9.71
CA ARG A 288 0.72 9.60 10.09
C ARG A 288 1.00 10.97 9.47
N ASN A 289 2.26 11.40 9.43
CA ASN A 289 2.64 12.64 8.75
C ASN A 289 2.24 12.57 7.27
N ALA A 290 2.52 11.45 6.58
CA ALA A 290 2.13 11.26 5.19
C ALA A 290 0.60 11.33 5.01
N LEU A 291 -0.17 10.65 5.88
CA LEU A 291 -1.64 10.67 5.84
C LEU A 291 -2.17 12.10 5.97
N VAL A 292 -1.72 12.82 7.00
CA VAL A 292 -2.22 14.16 7.35
C VAL A 292 -1.80 15.20 6.32
N ARG A 293 -0.57 15.14 5.82
CA ARG A 293 -0.06 16.09 4.82
C ARG A 293 -0.57 15.80 3.43
N GLY A 294 -0.71 14.52 3.07
CA GLY A 294 -1.41 14.10 1.86
C GLY A 294 -2.84 14.64 1.84
N ALA A 295 -3.57 14.41 2.93
CA ALA A 295 -4.91 14.94 3.16
C ALA A 295 -5.00 16.47 3.03
N LYS A 296 -4.15 17.21 3.74
CA LYS A 296 -4.07 18.69 3.64
C LYS A 296 -3.73 19.15 2.22
N ASN A 297 -2.86 18.44 1.50
CA ASN A 297 -2.50 18.79 0.13
C ASN A 297 -3.68 18.66 -0.84
N MET A 298 -4.52 17.62 -0.69
CA MET A 298 -5.71 17.45 -1.55
C MET A 298 -6.64 18.67 -1.49
N LEU A 299 -6.79 19.29 -0.31
CA LEU A 299 -7.61 20.50 -0.12
C LEU A 299 -7.08 21.73 -0.88
N THR A 300 -5.82 21.72 -1.30
CA THR A 300 -5.19 22.84 -2.03
C THR A 300 -5.16 22.64 -3.55
N GLY A 301 -5.41 21.42 -4.04
CA GLY A 301 -5.31 21.06 -5.46
C GLY A 301 -3.88 21.11 -6.06
N ARG A 302 -2.86 21.34 -5.23
CA ARG A 302 -1.45 21.43 -5.65
C ARG A 302 -0.90 20.06 -6.05
N ALA A 303 0.27 20.06 -6.69
CA ALA A 303 0.98 18.82 -7.00
C ALA A 303 1.24 18.00 -5.72
N VAL A 304 1.37 16.68 -5.86
CA VAL A 304 1.67 15.81 -4.71
C VAL A 304 3.03 16.21 -4.13
N PRO A 305 3.15 16.42 -2.80
CA PRO A 305 4.41 16.82 -2.19
C PRO A 305 5.48 15.74 -2.34
N SER A 306 6.74 16.12 -2.20
CA SER A 306 7.85 15.17 -2.13
C SER A 306 7.73 14.26 -0.91
N VAL A 307 8.39 13.10 -0.95
CA VAL A 307 8.40 12.15 0.18
C VAL A 307 8.86 12.83 1.47
N ARG A 308 9.91 13.65 1.40
CA ARG A 308 10.43 14.43 2.54
C ARG A 308 9.36 15.34 3.13
N GLU A 309 8.65 16.08 2.28
CA GLU A 309 7.56 16.96 2.72
C GLU A 309 6.38 16.18 3.31
N LEU A 310 6.13 14.95 2.85
CA LEU A 310 5.06 14.10 3.39
C LEU A 310 5.40 13.55 4.78
N VAL A 311 6.61 13.05 5.02
CA VAL A 311 6.89 12.27 6.23
C VAL A 311 7.65 13.00 7.33
N ASN A 312 8.48 13.99 6.99
CA ASN A 312 9.42 14.60 7.93
C ASN A 312 8.69 15.34 9.06
N GLY A 313 9.10 15.26 10.32
CA GLY A 313 8.35 15.88 11.41
C GLY A 313 9.12 15.91 12.73
N LYS A 314 8.41 16.22 13.82
CA LYS A 314 9.03 16.40 15.16
C LYS A 314 9.89 15.19 15.58
N ASN A 315 9.40 13.98 15.32
CA ASN A 315 10.05 12.73 15.72
C ASN A 315 10.62 11.96 14.50
N VAL A 316 10.57 12.54 13.31
CA VAL A 316 10.92 11.85 12.05
C VAL A 316 11.91 12.71 11.29
N ASP A 317 13.18 12.28 11.25
CA ASP A 317 14.21 12.85 10.38
C ASP A 317 14.31 12.02 9.10
N PHE A 318 13.67 12.51 8.03
CA PHE A 318 13.69 11.85 6.73
C PHE A 318 15.10 11.68 6.15
N ASP A 319 15.97 12.67 6.32
CA ASP A 319 17.30 12.64 5.72
C ASP A 319 18.19 11.61 6.42
N GLN A 320 18.05 11.48 7.75
CA GLN A 320 18.69 10.40 8.51
C GLN A 320 18.17 9.03 8.07
N MET A 321 16.86 8.84 7.98
CA MET A 321 16.28 7.56 7.54
C MET A 321 16.74 7.20 6.12
N LYS A 322 16.80 8.19 5.21
CA LYS A 322 17.30 7.97 3.85
C LYS A 322 18.78 7.56 3.86
N ARG A 323 19.64 8.23 4.63
CA ARG A 323 21.05 7.86 4.77
C ARG A 323 21.21 6.43 5.32
N ALA A 324 20.42 6.06 6.33
CA ALA A 324 20.41 4.72 6.88
C ALA A 324 19.98 3.67 5.85
N GLY A 325 18.92 3.93 5.09
CA GLY A 325 18.45 3.04 4.02
C GLY A 325 19.46 2.88 2.88
N ASP A 326 20.18 3.95 2.50
CA ASP A 326 21.28 3.88 1.53
C ASP A 326 22.44 3.02 2.05
N ALA A 327 22.81 3.18 3.32
CA ALA A 327 23.88 2.39 3.95
C ALA A 327 23.51 0.89 4.05
N LEU A 328 22.33 0.58 4.61
CA LEU A 328 21.85 -0.80 4.74
C LEU A 328 21.74 -1.51 3.38
N TYR A 329 21.26 -0.80 2.36
CA TYR A 329 21.16 -1.38 1.02
C TYR A 329 22.54 -1.72 0.43
N ASN A 330 23.54 -0.86 0.64
CA ASN A 330 24.90 -1.13 0.18
C ASN A 330 25.54 -2.30 0.92
N ILE A 331 25.33 -2.41 2.24
CA ILE A 331 25.80 -3.54 3.05
C ILE A 331 25.15 -4.84 2.55
N MET A 332 23.83 -4.84 2.34
CA MET A 332 23.11 -5.98 1.78
C MET A 332 23.68 -6.43 0.44
N LEU A 333 23.94 -5.49 -0.49
CA LEU A 333 24.49 -5.84 -1.79
C LEU A 333 25.89 -6.46 -1.69
N ALA A 334 26.73 -5.95 -0.79
CA ALA A 334 28.07 -6.49 -0.56
C ALA A 334 28.01 -7.91 0.01
N ASP A 335 27.16 -8.14 1.02
CA ASP A 335 26.96 -9.46 1.63
C ASP A 335 26.41 -10.48 0.63
N LEU A 336 25.34 -10.13 -0.10
CA LEU A 336 24.77 -10.99 -1.14
C LEU A 336 25.78 -11.32 -2.26
N HIS A 337 26.66 -10.38 -2.60
CA HIS A 337 27.73 -10.61 -3.57
C HIS A 337 28.76 -11.61 -3.03
N GLN A 338 29.22 -11.44 -1.79
CA GLN A 338 30.16 -12.36 -1.14
C GLN A 338 29.59 -13.78 -1.01
N GLN A 339 28.31 -13.91 -0.62
CA GLN A 339 27.63 -15.20 -0.56
C GLN A 339 27.57 -15.89 -1.93
N ASN A 340 27.34 -15.13 -3.01
CA ASN A 340 27.31 -15.67 -4.36
C ASN A 340 28.70 -16.12 -4.84
N LEU A 341 29.76 -15.35 -4.54
CA LEU A 341 31.14 -15.76 -4.82
C LEU A 341 31.53 -17.04 -4.07
N ALA A 342 31.18 -17.13 -2.78
CA ALA A 342 31.44 -18.32 -1.97
C ALA A 342 30.74 -19.57 -2.53
N ARG A 343 29.51 -19.43 -3.04
CA ARG A 343 28.76 -20.53 -3.69
C ARG A 343 29.29 -20.88 -5.08
N GLY A 344 29.84 -19.91 -5.81
CA GLY A 344 30.48 -20.12 -7.10
C GLY A 344 31.78 -20.92 -6.99
N ASN A 345 32.53 -20.73 -5.91
CA ASN A 345 33.78 -21.45 -5.64
C ASN A 345 33.57 -22.86 -5.02
N GLN A 346 32.32 -23.25 -4.76
CA GLN A 346 31.93 -24.58 -4.26
C GLN A 346 31.31 -25.49 -5.34
N LYS A 347 31.21 -25.01 -6.58
CA LYS A 347 30.88 -25.80 -7.77
C LYS A 347 32.14 -26.07 -8.56
#